data_AF-A0A7S1VPY3-F1
#
_entry.id   AF-A0A7S1VPY3-F1
#
_cell.length_a   1.000
_cell.length_b   1.000
_cell.length_c   1.000
_cell.angle_alpha   90.00
_cell.angle_beta   90.00
_cell.angle_gamma   90.00
#
_symmetry.space_group_name_H-M   'P 1'
#
loop_
_entity.id
_entity.type
_entity.pdbx_description
1 polymer ?
#
loop_
_entity_poly.entity_id
_entity_poly.type
_entity_poly.pdbx_seq_one_letter_code
_entity_poly.pdbx_strand_id
1 'polypeptide(L)'
;DSTSDMFENKVKADNGDLVDSDDEGEESGKARVPVVLFDEVDNLYEDDGDLGFWPALKNVAKNAKCPIFLTANEFPVELLSAGLDFRHFESTKPTPMECVPKMYKIIKQERLRFRDATKDPKAALSLMAELNGCDLRRIVHELQVFASGGEYQQARI
;
A
#
# COMPACT_ATOMS: atom_id res chain seq x y z
N ASP A 1 20.19 -22.12 -40.78
CA ASP A 1 19.68 -22.81 -39.58
C ASP A 1 20.78 -22.93 -38.54
N SER A 2 20.66 -22.50 -37.29
CA SER A 2 19.59 -21.81 -36.59
C SER A 2 20.26 -21.22 -35.33
N THR A 3 20.23 -19.89 -35.22
CA THR A 3 20.18 -19.04 -34.01
C THR A 3 20.63 -19.61 -32.66
N SER A 4 21.69 -19.03 -32.07
CA SER A 4 21.66 -18.33 -30.76
C SER A 4 23.07 -18.00 -30.25
N ASP A 5 23.65 -16.92 -30.77
CA ASP A 5 24.69 -16.16 -30.07
C ASP A 5 24.04 -14.93 -29.41
N MET A 6 24.64 -14.44 -28.33
CA MET A 6 24.37 -13.20 -27.57
C MET A 6 23.55 -13.34 -26.28
N PHE A 7 24.23 -13.74 -25.20
CA PHE A 7 23.90 -13.35 -23.84
C PHE A 7 25.05 -12.52 -23.25
N GLU A 8 25.12 -11.25 -23.60
CA GLU A 8 25.81 -10.23 -22.81
C GLU A 8 25.04 -8.92 -22.95
N ASN A 9 24.49 -8.41 -21.83
CA ASN A 9 24.49 -6.97 -21.54
C ASN A 9 23.98 -6.68 -20.12
N LYS A 10 24.97 -6.55 -19.21
CA LYS A 10 25.25 -5.37 -18.37
C LYS A 10 24.03 -4.55 -17.91
N VAL A 11 23.56 -4.84 -16.69
CA VAL A 11 22.75 -3.89 -15.91
C VAL A 11 23.65 -2.73 -15.48
N LYS A 12 23.51 -1.58 -16.14
CA LYS A 12 23.99 -0.30 -15.62
C LYS A 12 22.83 0.39 -14.92
N ALA A 13 23.05 0.75 -13.67
CA ALA A 13 22.21 1.66 -12.91
C ALA A 13 22.14 3.01 -13.64
N ASP A 14 20.94 3.54 -13.78
CA ASP A 14 20.72 4.90 -14.26
C ASP A 14 19.98 5.68 -13.18
N ASN A 15 20.71 6.64 -12.60
CA ASN A 15 20.18 7.70 -11.76
C ASN A 15 19.46 8.68 -12.69
N GLY A 16 18.14 8.62 -12.73
CA GLY A 16 17.32 9.57 -13.48
C GLY A 16 17.08 10.84 -12.67
N ASP A 17 17.97 11.81 -12.87
CA ASP A 17 17.75 13.23 -12.58
C ASP A 17 16.50 13.69 -13.34
N LEU A 18 15.61 14.43 -12.67
CA LEU A 18 14.39 14.97 -13.25
C LEU A 18 14.75 16.13 -14.19
N VAL A 19 14.81 15.84 -15.49
CA VAL A 19 14.86 16.88 -16.52
C VAL A 19 13.52 16.87 -17.26
N ASP A 20 12.78 17.96 -17.06
CA ASP A 20 11.58 18.31 -17.82
C ASP A 20 12.02 18.65 -19.24
N SER A 21 11.66 17.82 -20.21
CA SER A 21 11.94 18.04 -21.62
C SER A 21 10.79 17.50 -22.43
N ASP A 22 10.04 18.43 -23.01
CA ASP A 22 8.98 18.19 -23.99
C ASP A 22 9.53 17.38 -25.16
N ASP A 23 9.28 16.06 -25.17
CA ASP A 23 9.58 15.18 -26.30
C ASP A 23 8.27 14.73 -26.93
N GLU A 24 7.91 15.36 -28.06
CA GLU A 24 6.87 14.93 -28.97
C GLU A 24 7.33 13.65 -29.71
N GLY A 25 7.38 12.54 -28.98
CA GLY A 25 7.52 11.20 -29.53
C GLY A 25 6.14 10.56 -29.72
N GLU A 26 5.77 10.27 -30.96
CA GLU A 26 4.64 9.39 -31.31
C GLU A 26 4.89 7.96 -30.82
N GLU A 27 4.85 7.74 -29.51
CA GLU A 27 4.57 6.42 -28.97
C GLU A 27 3.13 6.09 -29.37
N SER A 28 2.91 4.89 -29.89
CA SER A 28 1.57 4.28 -30.07
C SER A 28 0.90 4.19 -28.70
N GLY A 29 0.38 5.33 -28.25
CA GLY A 29 0.07 5.62 -26.86
C GLY A 29 -1.22 4.92 -26.49
N LYS A 30 -1.10 3.86 -25.67
CA LYS A 30 -2.24 3.49 -24.84
C LYS A 30 -2.60 4.72 -24.02
N ALA A 31 -3.72 5.36 -24.35
CA ALA A 31 -4.21 6.53 -23.65
C ALA A 31 -4.21 6.22 -22.15
N ARG A 32 -3.42 6.97 -21.38
CA ARG A 32 -3.39 6.84 -19.92
C ARG A 32 -4.69 7.43 -19.40
N VAL A 33 -5.56 6.58 -18.86
CA VAL A 33 -6.81 7.02 -18.24
C VAL A 33 -6.47 7.49 -16.82
N PRO A 34 -6.70 8.76 -16.45
CA PRO A 34 -6.49 9.22 -15.09
C PRO A 34 -7.45 8.52 -14.13
N VAL A 35 -7.09 8.49 -12.85
CA VAL A 35 -7.93 7.96 -11.76
C VAL A 35 -7.98 9.01 -10.67
N VAL A 36 -9.14 9.18 -10.05
CA VAL A 36 -9.33 10.04 -8.87
C VAL A 36 -9.47 9.16 -7.64
N LEU A 37 -8.72 9.46 -6.58
CA LEU A 37 -8.80 8.80 -5.28
C LEU A 37 -9.19 9.85 -4.23
N PHE A 38 -10.29 9.61 -3.53
CA PHE A 38 -10.62 10.31 -2.29
C PHE A 38 -10.33 9.36 -1.13
N ASP A 39 -9.40 9.74 -0.27
CA ASP A 39 -8.99 8.95 0.88
C ASP A 39 -9.68 9.41 2.17
N GLU A 40 -9.86 8.48 3.11
CA GLU A 40 -10.49 8.69 4.43
C GLU A 40 -11.83 9.45 4.36
N VAL A 41 -12.72 9.05 3.45
CA VAL A 41 -14.03 9.73 3.25
C VAL A 41 -15.01 9.53 4.41
N ASP A 42 -14.68 8.69 5.37
CA ASP A 42 -15.35 8.51 6.66
C ASP A 42 -14.90 9.52 7.73
N ASN A 43 -13.84 10.29 7.47
CA ASN A 43 -13.29 11.30 8.38
C ASN A 43 -13.68 12.73 7.96
N LEU A 44 -14.98 12.98 7.81
CA LEU A 44 -15.50 14.31 7.45
C LEU A 44 -15.80 15.11 8.73
N TYR A 45 -15.36 16.38 8.76
CA TYR A 45 -15.31 17.22 9.98
C TYR A 45 -16.66 17.76 10.50
N GLU A 46 -17.79 17.27 10.00
CA GLU A 46 -19.12 17.70 10.44
C GLU A 46 -19.83 16.52 11.13
N ASP A 47 -20.35 16.74 12.34
CA ASP A 47 -20.93 15.71 13.21
C ASP A 47 -22.13 14.95 12.59
N ASP A 48 -22.72 15.49 11.52
CA ASP A 48 -23.82 14.90 10.74
C ASP A 48 -23.38 14.49 9.31
N GLY A 49 -22.07 14.40 9.06
CA GLY A 49 -21.45 14.29 7.74
C GLY A 49 -21.40 15.65 7.03
N ASP A 50 -20.33 15.91 6.25
CA ASP A 50 -20.21 17.18 5.51
C ASP A 50 -21.38 17.29 4.51
N LEU A 51 -22.31 18.21 4.82
CA LEU A 51 -23.51 18.47 4.01
C LEU A 51 -23.15 18.88 2.57
N GLY A 52 -21.92 19.36 2.36
CA GLY A 52 -21.37 19.74 1.07
C GLY A 52 -20.62 18.62 0.35
N PHE A 53 -19.89 17.76 1.07
CA PHE A 53 -19.01 16.76 0.46
C PHE A 53 -19.77 15.79 -0.44
N TRP A 54 -20.80 15.11 0.07
CA TRP A 54 -21.52 14.09 -0.70
C TRP A 54 -22.26 14.67 -1.92
N PRO A 55 -22.94 15.84 -1.82
CA PRO A 55 -23.48 16.52 -3.00
C PRO A 55 -22.40 16.96 -4.01
N ALA A 56 -21.26 17.45 -3.54
CA ALA A 56 -20.14 17.83 -4.41
C ALA A 56 -19.56 16.61 -5.13
N LEU A 57 -19.31 15.51 -4.40
CA LEU A 57 -18.84 14.25 -4.94
C LEU A 57 -19.81 13.69 -5.99
N LYS A 58 -21.12 13.79 -5.76
CA LYS A 58 -22.13 13.44 -6.76
C LYS A 58 -21.99 14.24 -8.05
N ASN A 59 -21.75 15.54 -7.95
CA ASN A 59 -21.56 16.38 -9.12
C ASN A 59 -20.25 16.05 -9.85
N VAL A 60 -19.17 15.75 -9.11
CA VAL A 60 -17.91 15.29 -9.69
C VAL A 60 -18.10 13.95 -10.41
N ALA A 61 -18.70 12.96 -9.74
CA ALA A 61 -18.92 11.62 -10.29
C ALA A 61 -19.76 11.61 -11.56
N LYS A 62 -20.79 12.47 -11.66
CA LYS A 62 -21.62 12.60 -12.86
C LYS A 62 -20.86 13.10 -14.08
N ASN A 63 -19.83 13.93 -13.88
CA ASN A 63 -19.09 14.58 -14.95
C ASN A 63 -17.70 13.96 -15.18
N ALA A 64 -17.29 13.04 -14.30
CA ALA A 64 -15.98 12.42 -14.37
C ALA A 64 -15.84 11.56 -15.62
N LYS A 65 -14.74 11.79 -16.35
CA LYS A 65 -14.31 10.95 -17.50
C LYS A 65 -13.29 9.89 -17.08
N CYS A 66 -13.18 9.64 -15.77
CA CYS A 66 -12.22 8.75 -15.14
C CYS A 66 -12.88 7.97 -13.99
N PRO A 67 -12.33 6.79 -13.64
CA PRO A 67 -12.73 6.08 -12.43
C PRO A 67 -12.46 6.92 -11.17
N ILE A 68 -13.40 6.89 -10.24
CA ILE A 68 -13.28 7.46 -8.90
C ILE A 68 -13.25 6.31 -7.89
N PHE A 69 -12.25 6.31 -7.02
CA PHE A 69 -12.16 5.40 -5.87
C PHE A 69 -12.31 6.19 -4.58
N LEU A 70 -13.05 5.62 -3.64
CA LEU A 70 -13.20 6.13 -2.29
C LEU A 70 -12.60 5.10 -1.35
N THR A 71 -11.74 5.52 -0.44
CA THR A 71 -11.24 4.69 0.66
C THR A 71 -11.76 5.23 1.99
N ALA A 72 -12.13 4.30 2.87
CA ALA A 72 -12.66 4.59 4.18
C ALA A 72 -12.29 3.44 5.13
N ASN A 73 -12.10 3.71 6.41
CA ASN A 73 -11.90 2.67 7.42
C ASN A 73 -13.24 2.05 7.83
N GLU A 74 -14.28 2.87 7.93
CA GLU A 74 -15.66 2.47 8.18
C GLU A 74 -16.55 2.84 6.99
N PHE A 75 -17.63 2.08 6.76
CA PHE A 75 -18.53 2.39 5.65
C PHE A 75 -19.33 3.68 5.95
N PRO A 76 -19.20 4.73 5.13
CA PRO A 76 -19.92 5.99 5.35
C PRO A 76 -21.41 5.79 5.02
N VAL A 77 -22.27 5.87 6.04
CA VAL A 77 -23.72 5.60 5.91
C VAL A 77 -24.39 6.64 4.99
N GLU A 78 -23.86 7.86 4.96
CA GLU A 78 -24.28 8.98 4.14
C GLU A 78 -24.17 8.68 2.63
N LEU A 79 -23.25 7.77 2.25
CA LEU A 79 -23.11 7.34 0.85
C LEU A 79 -24.40 6.67 0.34
N LEU A 80 -25.16 6.00 1.22
CA LEU A 80 -26.44 5.36 0.87
C LEU A 80 -27.52 6.39 0.49
N SER A 81 -27.49 7.58 1.10
CA SER A 81 -28.44 8.66 0.83
C SER A 81 -27.94 9.68 -0.21
N ALA A 82 -26.63 9.65 -0.54
CA ALA A 82 -26.02 10.54 -1.53
C ALA A 82 -26.59 10.37 -2.96
N GLY A 83 -27.21 9.22 -3.26
CA GLY A 83 -27.74 8.90 -4.59
C GLY A 83 -26.65 8.83 -5.66
N LEU A 84 -25.50 8.27 -5.27
CA LEU A 84 -24.39 7.87 -6.12
C LEU A 84 -24.58 6.40 -6.53
N ASP A 85 -24.18 6.05 -7.75
CA ASP A 85 -24.05 4.64 -8.15
C ASP A 85 -22.61 4.22 -7.88
N PHE A 86 -22.41 3.15 -7.11
CA PHE A 86 -21.09 2.72 -6.67
C PHE A 86 -21.01 1.21 -6.50
N ARG A 87 -19.78 0.69 -6.55
CA ARG A 87 -19.45 -0.68 -6.15
C ARG A 87 -18.67 -0.63 -4.83
N HIS A 88 -19.13 -1.39 -3.86
CA HIS A 88 -18.47 -1.51 -2.57
C HIS A 88 -17.59 -2.76 -2.54
N PHE A 89 -16.37 -2.59 -2.03
CA PHE A 89 -15.43 -3.66 -1.76
C PHE A 89 -14.96 -3.51 -0.31
N GLU A 90 -15.09 -4.58 0.46
CA GLU A 90 -14.60 -4.62 1.83
C GLU A 90 -13.22 -5.28 1.85
N SER A 91 -12.28 -4.68 2.58
CA SER A 91 -10.98 -5.27 2.85
C SER A 91 -10.91 -5.67 4.31
N THR A 92 -10.62 -6.93 4.57
CA THR A 92 -10.39 -7.42 5.92
C THR A 92 -8.91 -7.40 6.26
N LYS A 93 -8.60 -7.40 7.55
CA LYS A 93 -7.23 -7.59 8.00
C LYS A 93 -6.77 -9.01 7.66
N PRO A 94 -5.51 -9.19 7.20
CA PRO A 94 -4.97 -10.53 7.01
C PRO A 94 -4.93 -11.29 8.32
N THR A 95 -4.98 -12.62 8.25
CA THR A 95 -4.71 -13.46 9.41
C THR A 95 -3.23 -13.37 9.82
N PRO A 96 -2.87 -13.70 11.07
CA PRO A 96 -1.47 -13.75 11.50
C PRO A 96 -0.60 -14.60 10.58
N MET A 97 -1.16 -15.71 10.10
CA MET A 97 -0.49 -16.66 9.21
C MET A 97 -0.28 -16.13 7.79
N GLU A 98 -1.13 -15.23 7.31
CA GLU A 98 -0.94 -14.53 6.03
C GLU A 98 0.08 -13.38 6.12
N CYS A 99 0.27 -12.82 7.32
CA CYS A 99 1.32 -11.83 7.59
C CYS A 99 2.72 -12.46 7.55
N VAL A 100 2.88 -13.64 8.15
CA VAL A 100 4.18 -14.34 8.29
C VAL A 100 5.01 -14.42 6.99
N PRO A 101 4.50 -14.90 5.84
CA PRO A 101 5.31 -14.95 4.61
C PRO A 101 5.73 -13.56 4.10
N LYS A 102 4.93 -12.51 4.36
CA LYS A 102 5.27 -11.12 4.02
C LYS A 102 6.40 -10.62 4.91
N MET A 103 6.32 -10.89 6.22
CA MET A 103 7.37 -10.56 7.17
C MET A 103 8.68 -11.27 6.82
N TYR A 104 8.64 -12.57 6.53
CA TYR A 104 9.82 -13.32 6.08
C TYR A 104 10.47 -12.73 4.84
N LYS A 105 9.67 -12.29 3.86
CA LYS A 105 10.17 -11.65 2.65
C LYS A 105 10.95 -10.38 3.00
N ILE A 106 10.41 -9.53 3.86
CA ILE A 106 11.06 -8.29 4.33
C ILE A 106 12.34 -8.63 5.09
N ILE A 107 12.28 -9.52 6.08
CA ILE A 107 13.45 -9.94 6.88
C ILE A 107 14.58 -10.44 5.98
N LYS A 108 14.27 -11.23 4.95
CA LYS A 108 15.25 -11.74 3.99
C LYS A 108 15.83 -10.64 3.10
N GLN A 109 14.98 -9.74 2.59
CA GLN A 109 15.39 -8.64 1.71
C GLN A 109 16.27 -7.63 2.44
N GLU A 110 15.87 -7.26 3.65
CA GLU A 110 16.56 -6.29 4.50
C GLU A 110 17.68 -6.91 5.35
N ARG A 111 17.94 -8.22 5.18
CA ARG A 111 18.98 -8.99 5.90
C ARG A 111 18.89 -8.86 7.42
N LEU A 112 17.68 -8.73 7.96
CA LEU A 112 17.43 -8.62 9.39
C LEU A 112 17.82 -9.93 10.09
N ARG A 113 18.39 -9.81 11.29
CA ARG A 113 18.71 -10.96 12.15
C ARG A 113 17.95 -10.83 13.45
N PHE A 114 17.24 -11.88 13.83
CA PHE A 114 16.72 -12.00 15.18
C PHE A 114 17.90 -12.24 16.14
N ARG A 115 17.96 -11.46 17.24
CA ARG A 115 19.03 -11.58 18.24
C ARG A 115 19.07 -12.97 18.85
N ASP A 116 17.89 -13.53 19.14
CA ASP A 116 17.73 -14.91 19.56
C ASP A 116 17.12 -15.70 18.40
N ALA A 117 17.84 -16.72 17.94
CA ALA A 117 17.28 -17.71 17.03
C ALA A 117 16.18 -18.46 17.80
N THR A 118 14.95 -17.96 17.70
CA THR A 118 13.80 -18.61 18.32
C THR A 118 13.72 -20.04 17.77
N LYS A 119 13.37 -21.00 18.64
CA LYS A 119 13.21 -22.40 18.21
C LYS A 119 12.13 -22.57 17.15
N ASP A 120 11.19 -21.63 17.09
CA ASP A 120 10.17 -21.53 16.05
C ASP A 120 10.01 -20.07 15.59
N PRO A 121 10.73 -19.67 14.51
CA PRO A 121 10.61 -18.33 13.94
C PRO A 121 9.21 -18.05 13.37
N LYS A 122 8.49 -19.08 12.94
CA LYS A 122 7.14 -18.92 12.40
C LYS A 122 6.15 -18.55 13.51
N ALA A 123 6.20 -19.23 14.65
CA ALA A 123 5.37 -18.91 15.80
C ALA A 123 5.66 -17.50 16.33
N ALA A 124 6.93 -17.10 16.38
CA ALA A 124 7.33 -15.75 16.82
C ALA A 124 6.75 -14.65 15.90
N LEU A 125 6.79 -14.84 14.58
CA LEU A 125 6.23 -13.89 13.62
C LEU A 125 4.70 -13.87 13.65
N SER A 126 4.05 -15.01 13.86
CA SER A 126 2.60 -15.07 14.05
C SER A 126 2.17 -14.28 15.28
N LEU A 127 2.87 -14.47 16.41
CA LEU A 127 2.62 -13.72 17.64
C LEU A 127 2.84 -12.22 17.44
N MET A 128 3.91 -11.81 16.74
CA MET A 128 4.14 -10.40 16.40
C MET A 128 3.00 -9.83 15.56
N ALA A 129 2.47 -10.58 14.60
CA ALA A 129 1.32 -10.15 13.80
C ALA A 129 0.07 -9.98 14.67
N GLU A 130 -0.19 -10.90 15.61
CA GLU A 130 -1.30 -10.80 16.56
C GLU A 130 -1.20 -9.57 17.47
N LEU A 131 -0.02 -9.34 18.06
CA LEU A 131 0.23 -8.19 18.94
C LEU A 131 0.05 -6.84 18.23
N ASN A 132 0.31 -6.81 16.92
CA ASN A 132 0.09 -5.63 16.08
C ASN A 132 -1.31 -5.56 15.48
N GLY A 133 -2.23 -6.42 15.91
CA GLY A 133 -3.61 -6.47 15.42
C GLY A 133 -3.70 -6.75 13.93
N CYS A 134 -2.73 -7.47 13.36
CA CYS A 134 -2.57 -7.76 11.94
C CYS A 134 -2.53 -6.53 11.01
N ASP A 135 -2.13 -5.37 11.54
CA ASP A 135 -1.85 -4.18 10.74
C ASP A 135 -0.47 -4.31 10.10
N LEU A 136 -0.43 -4.50 8.78
CA LEU A 136 0.81 -4.69 8.04
C LEU A 136 1.76 -3.49 8.16
N ARG A 137 1.25 -2.25 8.25
CA ARG A 137 2.08 -1.06 8.41
C ARG A 137 2.75 -1.05 9.79
N ARG A 138 1.98 -1.33 10.86
CA ARG A 138 2.53 -1.45 12.22
C ARG A 138 3.55 -2.58 12.33
N ILE A 139 3.26 -3.73 11.74
CA ILE A 139 4.19 -4.86 11.67
C ILE A 139 5.51 -4.45 11.01
N VAL A 140 5.47 -3.72 9.91
CA VAL A 140 6.68 -3.24 9.23
C VAL A 140 7.44 -2.22 10.08
N HIS A 141 6.75 -1.29 10.74
CA HIS A 141 7.39 -0.36 11.68
C HIS A 141 8.08 -1.09 12.83
N GLU A 142 7.43 -2.13 13.38
CA GLU A 142 8.02 -2.96 14.44
C GLU A 142 9.30 -3.66 13.95
N LEU A 143 9.28 -4.24 12.74
CA LEU A 143 10.48 -4.81 12.11
C LEU A 143 11.59 -3.77 11.90
N GLN A 144 11.22 -2.54 11.52
CA GLN A 144 12.16 -1.42 11.37
C GLN A 144 12.78 -1.01 12.71
N VAL A 145 12.02 -1.01 13.81
CA VAL A 145 12.54 -0.77 15.16
C VAL A 145 13.56 -1.84 15.54
N PHE A 146 13.27 -3.12 15.30
CA PHE A 146 14.25 -4.21 15.54
C PHE A 146 15.51 -4.07 14.68
N ALA A 147 15.39 -3.60 13.44
CA ALA A 147 16.52 -3.32 12.57
C ALA A 147 17.39 -2.17 13.10
N SER A 148 16.74 -1.11 13.62
CA SER A 148 17.38 0.13 14.09
C SER A 148 17.98 -0.01 15.49
N GLY A 149 17.43 -0.87 16.34
CA GLY A 149 17.93 -1.19 17.69
C GLY A 149 19.26 -1.96 17.71
N GLY A 150 19.90 -2.17 16.55
CA GLY A 150 21.24 -2.73 16.41
C GLY A 150 22.33 -1.89 17.08
N GLU A 151 22.13 -0.59 17.27
CA GLU A 151 23.12 0.29 17.91
C GLU A 151 22.70 0.85 19.28
N TYR A 152 21.41 0.79 19.66
CA TYR A 152 20.97 1.28 20.96
C TYR A 152 19.95 0.35 21.63
N GLN A 153 20.32 -0.04 22.85
CA GLN A 153 19.53 -0.57 23.96
C GLN A 153 19.40 -2.10 24.12
N GLN A 154 20.04 -2.52 25.22
CA GLN A 154 19.69 -3.64 26.08
C GLN A 154 18.25 -3.46 26.58
N ALA A 155 17.29 -4.12 25.95
CA ALA A 155 16.01 -4.42 26.57
C ALA A 155 15.88 -5.94 26.59
N ARG A 156 15.94 -6.50 27.80
CA ARG A 156 15.69 -7.90 28.11
C ARG A 156 14.20 -8.20 27.84
N ILE A 157 13.95 -9.30 27.14
CA ILE A 157 12.76 -10.12 27.37
C ILE A 157 13.26 -11.35 28.15
#